data_AF-A0A3D0LTY4-F1
#
_entry.id   AF-A0A3D0LTY4-F1
#
_cell.length_a   1.000
_cell.length_b   1.000
_cell.length_c   1.000
_cell.angle_alpha   90.00
_cell.angle_beta   90.00
_cell.angle_gamma   90.00
#
_symmetry.space_group_name_H-M   'P 1'
#
loop_
_entity.id
_entity.type
_entity.pdbx_description
1 polymer ?
#
loop_
_entity_poly.entity_id
_entity_poly.type
_entity_poly.pdbx_seq_one_letter_code
_entity_poly.pdbx_strand_id
1 'polypeptide(L)'
;KPFIPGDVKRFENMLINSRAIFAQPLGAPVIMANRVGPLETELPGHLPYLKSSFPGLSSIVDADGAVKKALGNEEGVIVADVSIGRKITHPRAPKRYGKTWGVPVPWYTFIWPLTRKTGERRYAANPLRKKHALAVSRGVKALP
;
A
#
# COMPACT_ATOMS: atom_id res chain seq x y z
N LYS A 1 -1.01 -17.99 14.50
CA LYS A 1 0.23 -18.75 14.20
C LYS A 1 1.39 -17.76 14.25
N PRO A 2 2.50 -18.08 14.92
CA PRO A 2 3.71 -17.26 14.83
C PRO A 2 4.17 -17.17 13.36
N PHE A 3 4.92 -16.12 13.03
CA PHE A 3 5.57 -15.95 11.73
C PHE A 3 6.34 -17.24 11.37
N ILE A 4 6.15 -17.75 10.16
CA ILE A 4 6.90 -18.91 9.69
C ILE A 4 8.32 -18.41 9.37
N PRO A 5 9.38 -19.19 9.65
CA PRO A 5 10.73 -18.84 9.22
C PRO A 5 10.76 -18.41 7.74
N GLY A 6 11.31 -17.23 7.47
CA GLY A 6 11.40 -16.65 6.13
C GLY A 6 10.26 -15.69 5.72
N ASP A 7 9.19 -15.59 6.50
CA ASP A 7 8.08 -14.66 6.19
C ASP A 7 8.53 -13.18 6.19
N VAL A 8 9.45 -12.79 7.08
CA VAL A 8 10.03 -11.43 7.10
C VAL A 8 10.76 -11.14 5.79
N LYS A 9 11.69 -12.01 5.41
CA LYS A 9 12.44 -11.89 4.15
C LYS A 9 11.50 -11.89 2.94
N ARG A 10 10.43 -12.68 2.98
CA ARG A 10 9.41 -12.71 1.93
C ARG A 10 8.65 -11.39 1.83
N PHE A 11 8.31 -10.79 2.97
CA PHE A 11 7.64 -9.49 3.02
C PHE A 11 8.56 -8.36 2.53
N GLU A 12 9.81 -8.33 2.98
CA GLU A 12 10.82 -7.38 2.48
C GLU A 12 11.02 -7.52 0.97
N ASN A 13 11.19 -8.74 0.48
CA ASN A 13 11.30 -9.01 -0.95
C ASN A 13 10.04 -8.56 -1.70
N MET A 14 8.85 -8.75 -1.13
CA MET A 14 7.61 -8.24 -1.73
C MET A 14 7.64 -6.71 -1.84
N LEU A 15 8.07 -6.01 -0.79
CA LEU A 15 8.18 -4.55 -0.80
C LEU A 15 9.22 -4.07 -1.83
N ILE A 16 10.41 -4.68 -1.85
CA ILE A 16 11.46 -4.36 -2.82
C ILE A 16 11.00 -4.64 -4.26
N ASN A 17 10.38 -5.79 -4.51
CA ASN A 17 9.94 -6.18 -5.84
C ASN A 17 8.71 -5.39 -6.32
N SER A 18 7.88 -4.90 -5.39
CA SER A 18 6.70 -4.08 -5.72
C SER A 18 7.06 -2.83 -6.53
N ARG A 19 8.26 -2.29 -6.33
CA ARG A 19 8.85 -1.17 -7.08
C ARG A 19 8.71 -1.36 -8.60
N ALA A 20 9.20 -2.49 -9.11
CA ALA A 20 9.13 -2.81 -10.54
C ALA A 20 7.74 -3.31 -10.96
N ILE A 21 7.04 -4.04 -10.07
CA ILE A 21 5.74 -4.64 -10.39
C ILE A 21 4.65 -3.57 -10.58
N PHE A 22 4.77 -2.39 -9.98
CA PHE A 22 3.85 -1.29 -10.25
C PHE A 22 4.36 -0.35 -11.34
N ALA A 23 5.65 0.04 -11.29
CA ALA A 23 6.17 1.06 -12.20
C ALA A 23 6.08 0.62 -13.66
N GLN A 24 6.53 -0.60 -13.96
CA GLN A 24 6.57 -1.09 -15.34
C GLN A 24 5.16 -1.28 -15.90
N PRO A 25 4.23 -2.06 -15.31
CA PRO A 25 2.93 -2.27 -15.95
C PRO A 25 2.08 -1.00 -16.08
N LEU A 26 2.28 -0.01 -15.19
CA LEU A 26 1.61 1.29 -15.26
C LEU A 26 2.31 2.27 -16.21
N GLY A 27 3.61 2.06 -16.51
CA GLY A 27 4.44 3.00 -17.26
C GLY A 27 4.52 4.37 -16.60
N ALA A 28 4.55 4.40 -15.27
CA ALA A 28 4.49 5.60 -14.46
C ALA A 28 5.46 5.53 -13.28
N PRO A 29 6.06 6.65 -12.84
CA PRO A 29 6.85 6.68 -11.62
C PRO A 29 6.03 6.22 -10.40
N VAL A 30 6.67 5.51 -9.48
CA VAL A 30 6.05 4.98 -8.26
C VAL A 30 6.78 5.49 -7.04
N ILE A 31 6.02 6.02 -6.09
CA ILE A 31 6.49 6.41 -4.77
C ILE A 31 5.88 5.45 -3.75
N MET A 32 6.73 4.74 -3.03
CA MET A 32 6.32 3.91 -1.89
C MET A 32 6.78 4.58 -0.60
N ALA A 33 5.83 5.06 0.19
CA ALA A 33 6.06 5.52 1.56
C ALA A 33 5.65 4.40 2.52
N ASN A 34 6.57 3.96 3.36
CA ASN A 34 6.34 2.92 4.35
C ASN A 34 6.75 3.39 5.75
N ARG A 35 6.15 2.77 6.76
CA ARG A 35 6.57 2.94 8.16
C ARG A 35 7.86 2.15 8.41
N VAL A 36 8.54 2.52 9.49
CA VAL A 36 9.76 1.86 9.96
C VAL A 36 9.75 1.76 11.48
N GLY A 37 10.40 0.73 12.02
CA GLY A 37 10.55 0.56 13.47
C GLY A 37 9.43 -0.26 14.12
N PRO A 38 9.41 -0.34 15.46
CA PRO A 38 8.51 -1.22 16.20
C PRO A 38 7.04 -0.80 16.07
N LEU A 39 6.15 -1.78 16.05
CA LEU A 39 4.71 -1.62 16.16
C LEU A 39 4.22 -2.44 17.35
N GLU A 40 3.70 -1.74 18.35
CA GLU A 40 3.08 -2.34 19.52
C GLU A 40 1.69 -1.71 19.71
N THR A 41 0.64 -2.47 19.48
CA THR A 41 -0.73 -1.96 19.53
C THR A 41 -1.74 -3.05 19.85
N GLU A 42 -2.81 -2.67 20.55
CA GLU A 42 -4.02 -3.46 20.60
C GLU A 42 -4.69 -3.48 19.23
N LEU A 43 -5.23 -4.63 18.84
CA LEU A 43 -6.00 -4.78 17.61
C LEU A 43 -7.50 -4.84 17.94
N PRO A 44 -8.37 -4.20 17.13
CA PRO A 44 -9.80 -4.19 17.40
C PRO A 44 -10.43 -5.58 17.26
N GLY A 45 -11.55 -5.80 17.93
CA GLY A 45 -12.38 -7.01 17.74
C GLY A 45 -11.82 -8.27 18.39
N HIS A 46 -11.27 -8.16 19.61
CA HIS A 46 -10.68 -9.26 20.38
C HIS A 46 -9.51 -9.96 19.67
N LEU A 47 -8.87 -9.26 18.72
CA LEU A 47 -7.65 -9.75 18.11
C LEU A 47 -6.50 -9.66 19.12
N PRO A 48 -5.52 -10.59 19.06
CA PRO A 48 -4.37 -10.56 19.96
C PRO A 48 -3.59 -9.24 19.89
N TYR A 49 -2.94 -8.88 20.98
CA TYR A 49 -1.98 -7.78 21.01
C TYR A 49 -0.92 -7.97 19.91
N LEU A 50 -0.71 -6.94 19.10
CA LEU A 50 0.24 -6.98 18.00
C LEU A 50 1.56 -6.37 18.45
N LYS A 51 2.60 -7.21 18.50
CA LYS A 51 4.00 -6.81 18.65
C LYS A 51 4.77 -7.22 17.39
N SER A 52 5.20 -6.23 16.61
CA SER A 52 5.84 -6.43 15.31
C SER A 52 6.81 -5.27 15.00
N SER A 53 7.32 -5.21 13.78
CA SER A 53 8.09 -4.08 13.26
C SER A 53 7.79 -3.86 11.78
N PHE A 54 7.87 -2.60 11.36
CA PHE A 54 7.84 -2.24 9.95
C PHE A 54 9.26 -2.16 9.40
N PRO A 55 9.51 -2.68 8.18
CA PRO A 55 10.84 -2.80 7.63
C PRO A 55 11.39 -1.50 7.00
N GLY A 56 10.60 -0.43 6.91
CA GLY A 56 10.98 0.75 6.12
C GLY A 56 10.91 0.44 4.63
N LEU A 57 12.03 0.62 3.92
CA LEU A 57 12.18 0.35 2.48
C LEU A 57 11.42 1.33 1.57
N SER A 58 11.07 2.51 2.08
CA SER A 58 10.49 3.61 1.28
C SER A 58 11.36 3.90 0.06
N SER A 59 10.74 4.19 -1.09
CA SER A 59 11.47 4.35 -2.34
C SER A 59 10.74 5.21 -3.38
N ILE A 60 11.53 5.81 -4.26
CA ILE A 60 11.09 6.52 -5.47
C ILE A 60 11.68 5.80 -6.68
N VAL A 61 10.81 5.43 -7.62
CA VAL A 61 11.11 4.60 -8.79
C VAL A 61 10.58 5.29 -10.04
N ASP A 62 11.35 5.31 -11.12
CA ASP A 62 10.94 5.87 -12.41
C ASP A 62 10.04 4.89 -13.18
N ALA A 63 9.43 5.34 -14.28
CA ALA A 63 8.45 4.56 -15.05
C ALA A 63 9.00 3.25 -15.66
N ASP A 64 10.30 3.14 -15.87
CA ASP A 64 10.98 1.94 -16.35
C ASP A 64 11.30 0.92 -15.24
N GLY A 65 11.04 1.28 -13.98
CA GLY A 65 11.37 0.48 -12.80
C GLY A 65 12.75 0.82 -12.19
N ALA A 66 13.49 1.80 -12.73
CA ALA A 66 14.76 2.22 -12.15
C ALA A 66 14.56 2.93 -10.81
N VAL A 67 15.26 2.47 -9.77
CA VAL A 67 15.21 3.09 -8.44
C VAL A 67 16.01 4.40 -8.48
N LYS A 68 15.35 5.52 -8.20
CA LYS A 68 16.01 6.84 -8.08
C LYS A 68 16.57 7.06 -6.70
N LYS A 69 15.80 6.69 -5.67
CA LYS A 69 16.21 6.76 -4.27
C LYS A 69 15.44 5.74 -3.44
N ALA A 70 16.08 5.20 -2.41
CA ALA A 70 15.45 4.32 -1.45
C ALA A 70 16.08 4.51 -0.07
N LEU A 71 15.28 4.29 0.96
CA LEU A 71 15.72 4.09 2.33
C LEU A 71 15.87 2.58 2.60
N GLY A 72 16.71 2.24 3.57
CA GLY A 72 16.76 0.93 4.19
C GLY A 72 15.71 0.80 5.30
N ASN A 73 16.16 0.36 6.48
CA ASN A 73 15.34 0.19 7.67
C ASN A 73 15.40 1.39 8.64
N GLU A 74 15.71 2.57 8.11
CA GLU A 74 15.79 3.83 8.83
C GLU A 74 14.61 4.77 8.57
N GLU A 75 14.36 5.68 9.52
CA GLU A 75 13.50 6.83 9.31
C GLU A 75 14.23 7.87 8.46
N GLY A 76 13.53 8.51 7.54
CA GLY A 76 14.14 9.54 6.72
C GLY A 76 13.23 10.12 5.65
N VAL A 77 13.76 11.14 4.99
CA VAL A 77 13.14 11.80 3.83
C VAL A 77 14.04 11.58 2.62
N ILE A 78 13.44 11.15 1.51
CA ILE A 78 14.11 11.00 0.22
C ILE A 78 13.46 11.92 -0.81
N VAL A 79 14.30 12.57 -1.62
CA VAL A 79 13.89 13.44 -2.70
C VAL A 79 14.59 12.97 -3.96
N ALA A 80 13.87 12.97 -5.08
CA ALA A 80 14.42 12.63 -6.39
C ALA A 80 13.59 13.28 -7.50
N ASP A 81 14.25 13.63 -8.59
CA ASP A 81 13.58 14.04 -9.82
C ASP A 81 13.04 12.82 -10.57
N VAL A 82 11.79 12.92 -11.02
CA VAL A 82 11.12 11.88 -11.81
C VAL A 82 10.61 12.45 -13.12
N SER A 83 10.67 11.65 -14.17
CA SER A 83 10.09 12.02 -15.46
C SER A 83 8.59 11.77 -15.44
N ILE A 84 7.79 12.82 -15.63
CA ILE A 84 6.35 12.70 -15.82
C ILE A 84 6.04 12.60 -17.32
N GLY A 85 5.17 11.66 -17.68
CA GLY A 85 4.79 11.37 -19.07
C GLY A 85 4.89 9.87 -19.33
N ARG A 86 3.85 9.29 -19.96
CA ARG A 86 3.83 7.86 -20.28
C ARG A 86 4.86 7.59 -21.37
N LYS A 87 6.06 7.17 -20.98
CA LYS A 87 7.16 6.85 -21.92
C LYS A 87 7.04 5.46 -22.52
N ILE A 88 6.26 4.57 -21.91
CA ILE A 88 6.22 3.15 -22.29
C ILE A 88 4.78 2.68 -22.49
N THR A 89 4.46 2.30 -23.73
CA THR A 89 3.29 1.48 -24.07
C THR A 89 3.69 0.02 -23.90
N HIS A 90 3.38 -0.57 -22.74
CA HIS A 90 3.59 -2.00 -22.56
C HIS A 90 2.54 -2.78 -23.35
N PRO A 91 2.94 -3.63 -24.32
CA PRO A 91 2.01 -4.41 -25.13
C PRO A 91 1.44 -5.62 -24.38
N ARG A 92 1.98 -5.95 -23.18
CA ARG A 92 1.57 -7.11 -22.39
C ARG A 92 0.81 -6.70 -21.14
N ALA A 93 -0.31 -7.38 -20.92
CA ALA A 93 -1.04 -7.33 -19.66
C ALA A 93 -0.12 -7.75 -18.50
N PRO A 94 -0.27 -7.14 -17.30
CA PRO A 94 0.47 -7.54 -16.12
C PRO A 94 0.29 -9.03 -15.81
N LYS A 95 1.31 -9.68 -15.27
CA LYS A 95 1.20 -11.06 -14.80
C LYS A 95 0.13 -11.16 -13.72
N ARG A 96 -0.78 -12.12 -13.87
CA ARG A 96 -1.86 -12.37 -12.90
C ARG A 96 -1.53 -13.59 -12.04
N TYR A 97 -1.78 -13.47 -10.75
CA TYR A 97 -1.67 -14.51 -9.74
C TYR A 97 -3.09 -14.82 -9.24
N GLY A 98 -3.65 -15.91 -9.74
CA GLY A 98 -5.07 -16.20 -9.61
C GLY A 98 -5.93 -15.19 -10.39
N LYS A 99 -7.17 -14.98 -9.95
CA LYS A 99 -8.14 -14.10 -10.66
C LYS A 99 -7.92 -12.60 -10.39
N THR A 100 -7.31 -12.25 -9.26
CA THR A 100 -7.42 -10.89 -8.71
C THR A 100 -6.08 -10.17 -8.53
N TRP A 101 -4.96 -10.89 -8.37
CA TRP A 101 -3.72 -10.27 -7.88
C TRP A 101 -2.67 -10.09 -8.96
N GLY A 102 -1.95 -8.96 -8.95
CA GLY A 102 -0.80 -8.69 -9.82
C GLY A 102 0.55 -9.16 -9.24
N VAL A 103 0.54 -9.66 -8.00
CA VAL A 103 1.71 -10.14 -7.25
C VAL A 103 1.38 -11.48 -6.59
N PRO A 104 2.38 -12.33 -6.30
CA PRO A 104 2.16 -13.50 -5.46
C PRO A 104 1.80 -13.01 -4.05
N VAL A 105 0.62 -13.38 -3.58
CA VAL A 105 0.11 -12.95 -2.28
C VAL A 105 0.06 -14.11 -1.27
N PRO A 106 0.12 -13.84 0.05
CA PRO A 106 -0.01 -14.88 1.07
C PRO A 106 -1.36 -15.61 1.06
N TRP A 107 -1.38 -16.80 1.67
CA TRP A 107 -2.57 -17.66 1.76
C TRP A 107 -3.76 -16.98 2.46
N TYR A 108 -3.50 -16.01 3.34
CA TYR A 108 -4.52 -15.32 4.13
C TYR A 108 -5.20 -14.16 3.38
N THR A 109 -4.99 -13.99 2.07
CA THR A 109 -5.58 -12.87 1.32
C THR A 109 -7.10 -12.89 1.19
N PHE A 110 -7.76 -13.99 1.55
CA PHE A 110 -9.22 -14.02 1.69
C PHE A 110 -9.74 -13.01 2.74
N ILE A 111 -8.91 -12.55 3.68
CA ILE A 111 -9.33 -11.51 4.63
C ILE A 111 -9.57 -10.16 3.95
N TRP A 112 -8.91 -9.86 2.82
CA TRP A 112 -9.05 -8.56 2.13
C TRP A 112 -10.48 -8.33 1.60
N PRO A 113 -11.10 -9.26 0.85
CA PRO A 113 -12.51 -9.12 0.49
C PRO A 113 -13.45 -9.01 1.69
N LEU A 114 -13.18 -9.72 2.79
CA LEU A 114 -14.00 -9.69 4.00
C LEU A 114 -13.92 -8.33 4.71
N THR A 115 -12.71 -7.82 4.92
CA THR A 115 -12.47 -6.50 5.54
C THR A 115 -12.98 -5.38 4.64
N ARG A 116 -12.82 -5.50 3.31
CA ARG A 116 -13.42 -4.58 2.33
C ARG A 116 -14.94 -4.53 2.47
N LYS A 117 -15.64 -5.67 2.39
CA LYS A 117 -17.11 -5.70 2.48
C LYS A 117 -17.62 -5.15 3.81
N THR A 118 -16.92 -5.45 4.90
CA THR A 118 -17.23 -4.91 6.23
C THR A 118 -17.01 -3.40 6.29
N GLY A 119 -15.90 -2.93 5.72
CA GLY A 119 -15.57 -1.51 5.59
C GLY A 119 -16.60 -0.76 4.74
N GLU A 120 -16.98 -1.30 3.58
CA GLU A 120 -18.02 -0.73 2.70
C GLU A 120 -19.36 -0.60 3.42
N ARG A 121 -19.79 -1.66 4.14
CA ARG A 121 -21.01 -1.63 4.96
C ARG A 121 -20.95 -0.54 6.03
N ARG A 122 -19.86 -0.48 6.81
CA ARG A 122 -19.68 0.53 7.86
C ARG A 122 -19.61 1.93 7.28
N TYR A 123 -18.91 2.10 6.17
CA TYR A 123 -18.77 3.38 5.47
C TYR A 123 -20.12 3.87 4.93
N ALA A 124 -20.93 2.98 4.35
CA ALA A 124 -22.28 3.32 3.88
C ALA A 124 -23.26 3.65 5.03
N ALA A 125 -23.11 2.99 6.18
CA ALA A 125 -23.91 3.23 7.36
C ALA A 125 -23.51 4.48 8.16
N ASN A 126 -22.30 5.04 7.95
CA ASN A 126 -21.78 6.14 8.76
C ASN A 126 -22.56 7.46 8.51
N PRO A 127 -23.32 7.97 9.51
CA PRO A 127 -24.11 9.19 9.33
C PRO A 127 -23.24 10.45 9.29
N LEU A 128 -22.13 10.49 10.03
CA LEU A 128 -21.19 11.61 10.02
C LEU A 128 -20.58 11.80 8.63
N ARG A 129 -20.19 10.70 7.96
CA ARG A 129 -19.69 10.73 6.58
C ARG A 129 -20.72 11.34 5.62
N LYS A 130 -21.99 10.96 5.73
CA LYS A 130 -23.08 11.54 4.91
C LYS A 130 -23.23 13.03 5.20
N LYS A 131 -23.19 13.44 6.47
CA LYS A 131 -23.24 14.86 6.88
C LYS A 131 -22.07 15.67 6.30
N HIS A 132 -20.84 15.20 6.42
CA HIS A 132 -19.66 15.88 5.88
C HIS A 132 -19.67 15.95 4.35
N ALA A 133 -20.04 14.85 3.68
CA ALA A 133 -20.16 14.84 2.22
C ALA A 133 -21.20 15.85 1.73
N LEU A 134 -22.35 15.96 2.43
CA LEU A 134 -23.38 16.96 2.14
C LEU A 134 -22.91 18.39 2.39
N ALA A 135 -22.13 18.63 3.45
CA ALA A 135 -21.58 19.96 3.74
C ALA A 135 -20.64 20.44 2.61
N VAL A 136 -19.75 19.54 2.14
CA VAL A 136 -18.85 19.81 1.02
C VAL A 136 -19.63 20.01 -0.29
N SER A 137 -20.58 19.12 -0.61
CA SER A 137 -21.36 19.21 -1.85
C SER A 137 -22.28 20.44 -1.92
N ARG A 138 -22.70 20.97 -0.76
CA ARG A 138 -23.52 22.19 -0.65
C ARG A 138 -22.68 23.47 -0.59
N GLY A 139 -21.35 23.38 -0.75
CA GLY A 139 -20.47 24.54 -0.77
C GLY A 139 -20.38 25.28 0.57
N VAL A 140 -20.74 24.63 1.68
CA VAL A 140 -20.51 25.22 3.01
C VAL A 140 -19.01 25.18 3.25
N LYS A 141 -18.33 26.30 2.98
CA LYS A 141 -16.96 26.54 3.45
C LYS A 141 -16.95 26.20 4.95
N ALA A 142 -16.15 25.22 5.34
CA ALA A 142 -15.91 24.96 6.74
C ALA A 142 -15.44 26.27 7.40
N LEU A 143 -16.14 26.68 8.46
CA LEU A 143 -15.69 27.76 9.34
C LEU A 143 -14.35 27.36 9.98
N PRO A 144 -13.48 28.35 10.26
CA PRO A 144 -12.13 28.13 10.81
C PRO A 144 -12.14 27.38 12.14
#